data_AF-A0A9E4J8G2-F1
#
_entry.id   AF-A0A9E4J8G2-F1
#
_cell.length_a   1.000
_cell.length_b   1.000
_cell.length_c   1.000
_cell.angle_alpha   90.00
_cell.angle_beta   90.00
_cell.angle_gamma   90.00
#
_symmetry.space_group_name_H-M   'P 1'
#
loop_
_entity.id
_entity.type
_entity.pdbx_description
1 polymer ?
#
loop_
_entity_poly.entity_id
_entity_poly.type
_entity_poly.pdbx_seq_one_letter_code
_entity_poly.pdbx_strand_id
1 'polypeptide(L)'
;MRRPFRNLAVHASYRLPLGLALAASLLFACSTSGGGTTDDDDDDDGAGGSQAGSGGGGSAGSGGKGGSGGSGGKGGSGGQGGSGGSGGQGGWRFGREGWLGRQWHGGQRCGRQRHGGQRCGGAAVPGAAARGGTGGATAPTPTISITQPTAGSKVPGSMAVEVLVTATVAAPATIARVEIVEGDAILGTSTTAPFTVSFPPLPTGMRTLVARAVTGDAQTANSTPVSFTLVGPPTVALTQPAANATLPAGLPTTLQATATSTGDAIAKVVFFDGEMSLGEVTAPPFSLANITLMSGARALSAVAHDGLGQTTKSATVNVTVGAGSTGAFLEQEGRIVFEAEDFTSATPNGDFDWVVQTTDTGFMGAGYVVVPTPNFNVKAADDPLEASAELNYALSFTGTGTYHAYARRRFDANSSDSLYFRLNAGTNTLVSGGTLGASFIWAYLGTINVTAAGSNTFTLKRRESNAKVDRLVIDKVMQLPTGDGPAVSPRAP
;
A
#
# COMPACT_ATOMS: atom_id res chain seq x y z
N MET A 1 29.54 30.93 7.68
CA MET A 1 30.35 29.69 7.58
C MET A 1 29.62 28.58 8.31
N ARG A 2 28.94 27.70 7.56
CA ARG A 2 28.23 26.52 8.06
C ARG A 2 29.20 25.33 8.03
N ARG A 3 29.26 24.52 9.09
CA ARG A 3 29.85 23.18 9.05
C ARG A 3 28.74 22.12 9.21
N PRO A 4 28.92 20.92 8.63
CA PRO A 4 27.82 20.10 8.13
C PRO A 4 27.45 18.93 9.06
N PHE A 5 26.19 18.51 8.95
CA PHE A 5 25.63 17.28 9.51
C PHE A 5 26.21 16.05 8.80
N ARG A 6 26.54 15.02 9.58
CA ARG A 6 26.92 13.69 9.08
C ARG A 6 25.65 12.89 8.75
N ASN A 7 25.51 12.47 7.50
CA ASN A 7 24.53 11.48 7.06
C ASN A 7 24.97 10.08 7.54
N LEU A 8 24.12 9.42 8.31
CA LEU A 8 24.24 8.00 8.64
C LEU A 8 23.34 7.22 7.67
N ALA A 9 23.95 6.58 6.67
CA ALA A 9 23.26 5.68 5.76
C ALA A 9 23.21 4.27 6.38
N VAL A 10 22.03 3.83 6.78
CA VAL A 10 21.76 2.43 7.14
C VAL A 10 21.41 1.68 5.86
N HIS A 11 22.29 0.77 5.43
CA HIS A 11 21.99 -0.21 4.38
C HIS A 11 21.07 -1.29 4.96
N ALA A 12 19.80 -1.31 4.54
CA ALA A 12 18.89 -2.42 4.78
C ALA A 12 18.92 -3.35 3.56
N SER A 13 19.53 -4.52 3.72
CA SER A 13 19.57 -5.59 2.72
C SER A 13 18.20 -6.28 2.66
N TYR A 14 17.45 -6.08 1.58
CA TYR A 14 16.22 -6.85 1.30
C TYR A 14 16.57 -8.23 0.74
N ARG A 15 16.27 -9.29 1.50
CA ARG A 15 16.22 -10.67 1.00
C ARG A 15 14.82 -10.95 0.45
N LEU A 16 14.75 -11.34 -0.82
CA LEU A 16 13.56 -11.91 -1.48
C LEU A 16 13.26 -13.32 -0.95
N PRO A 17 11.99 -13.75 -0.79
CA PRO A 17 11.67 -15.14 -0.52
C PRO A 17 11.54 -15.92 -1.83
N LEU A 18 12.31 -17.00 -1.95
CA LEU A 18 12.12 -18.04 -2.96
C LEU A 18 11.24 -19.16 -2.39
N GLY A 19 10.22 -19.54 -3.14
CA GLY A 19 10.06 -20.93 -3.58
C GLY A 19 9.58 -21.99 -2.57
N LEU A 20 8.29 -22.28 -2.69
CA LEU A 20 7.61 -23.52 -2.32
C LEU A 20 8.25 -24.74 -3.02
N ALA A 21 8.55 -25.84 -2.30
CA ALA A 21 8.59 -27.19 -2.89
C ALA A 21 8.49 -28.32 -1.85
N LEU A 22 7.44 -29.13 -2.04
CA LEU A 22 7.27 -30.57 -1.87
C LEU A 22 7.81 -31.34 -0.64
N ALA A 23 6.88 -32.10 -0.06
CA ALA A 23 7.07 -33.18 0.89
C ALA A 23 7.88 -34.37 0.31
N ALA A 24 8.74 -34.94 1.16
CA ALA A 24 9.11 -36.35 1.11
C ALA A 24 9.31 -36.85 2.56
N SER A 25 8.52 -37.86 2.91
CA SER A 25 8.49 -38.54 4.20
C SER A 25 9.83 -39.19 4.54
N LEU A 26 10.25 -39.11 5.81
CA LEU A 26 11.02 -40.16 6.47
C LEU A 26 10.70 -40.16 7.97
N LEU A 27 10.13 -41.26 8.44
CA LEU A 27 9.97 -41.58 9.86
C LEU A 27 11.36 -41.73 10.51
N PHE A 28 11.57 -41.10 11.68
CA PHE A 28 12.31 -41.72 12.77
C PHE A 28 11.89 -41.10 14.10
N ALA A 29 11.41 -41.96 15.00
CA ALA A 29 11.10 -41.65 16.38
C ALA A 29 12.36 -41.83 17.24
N CYS A 30 12.56 -41.00 18.27
CA CYS A 30 12.92 -41.46 19.63
C CYS A 30 12.97 -40.30 20.64
N SER A 31 12.20 -40.47 21.72
CA SER A 31 12.54 -40.25 23.14
C SER A 31 13.01 -38.88 23.65
N THR A 32 12.15 -38.27 24.46
CA THR A 32 12.47 -37.27 25.48
C THR A 32 12.75 -37.92 26.84
N SER A 33 13.82 -37.45 27.50
CA SER A 33 14.10 -37.53 28.94
C SER A 33 15.08 -36.38 29.23
N GLY A 34 14.96 -35.51 30.24
CA GLY A 34 14.29 -35.56 31.53
C GLY A 34 15.34 -35.26 32.61
N GLY A 35 15.21 -34.12 33.32
CA GLY A 35 15.92 -33.74 34.57
C GLY A 35 17.42 -33.43 34.43
N GLY A 36 18.05 -32.52 35.19
CA GLY A 36 17.68 -31.72 36.36
C GLY A 36 18.93 -31.48 37.22
N THR A 37 19.07 -30.27 37.79
CA THR A 37 19.90 -29.87 38.96
C THR A 37 21.44 -29.95 38.79
N THR A 38 22.35 -29.17 39.41
CA THR A 38 22.43 -28.32 40.62
C THR A 38 23.60 -27.29 40.44
N ASP A 39 23.43 -26.09 41.01
CA ASP A 39 24.29 -25.30 41.91
C ASP A 39 25.85 -25.25 41.87
N ASP A 40 26.32 -24.09 42.37
CA ASP A 40 27.59 -23.72 43.05
C ASP A 40 28.73 -23.04 42.25
N ASP A 41 28.73 -21.69 42.35
CA ASP A 41 29.71 -20.80 43.02
C ASP A 41 31.24 -20.88 42.79
N ASP A 42 31.76 -19.65 42.65
CA ASP A 42 33.02 -19.06 43.13
C ASP A 42 34.37 -19.12 42.37
N ASP A 43 34.84 -17.88 42.14
CA ASP A 43 36.18 -17.31 42.31
C ASP A 43 37.26 -17.26 41.21
N ASP A 44 37.79 -16.03 41.14
CA ASP A 44 39.18 -15.59 40.96
C ASP A 44 39.69 -14.98 39.64
N ASP A 45 40.06 -13.70 39.83
CA ASP A 45 41.29 -13.01 39.45
C ASP A 45 41.61 -12.60 38.00
N GLY A 46 42.01 -11.31 37.88
CA GLY A 46 42.93 -10.88 36.82
C GLY A 46 42.85 -9.41 36.43
N ALA A 47 43.53 -8.54 37.19
CA ALA A 47 43.74 -7.13 36.88
C ALA A 47 44.85 -6.87 35.83
N GLY A 48 44.79 -5.70 35.19
CA GLY A 48 45.91 -5.03 34.48
C GLY A 48 45.72 -4.94 32.96
N GLY A 49 45.95 -3.83 32.25
CA GLY A 49 46.57 -2.56 32.59
C GLY A 49 47.07 -1.90 31.30
N SER A 50 46.73 -0.62 31.11
CA SER A 50 47.43 0.45 30.38
C SER A 50 47.84 0.32 28.89
N GLN A 51 47.39 1.34 28.16
CA GLN A 51 47.82 1.84 26.86
C GLN A 51 49.32 2.19 26.77
N ALA A 52 49.91 2.00 25.58
CA ALA A 52 50.54 3.05 24.76
C ALA A 52 51.29 2.43 23.56
N GLY A 53 51.17 3.04 22.39
CA GLY A 53 51.90 2.61 21.20
C GLY A 53 51.66 3.54 20.01
N SER A 54 52.36 4.66 19.97
CA SER A 54 52.45 5.57 18.84
C SER A 54 53.59 5.17 17.90
N GLY A 55 53.31 5.08 16.60
CA GLY A 55 54.26 5.15 15.49
C GLY A 55 53.46 5.57 14.25
N GLY A 56 53.90 6.38 13.31
CA GLY A 56 55.22 6.91 12.99
C GLY A 56 55.32 6.95 11.45
N GLY A 57 55.46 8.15 10.88
CA GLY A 57 56.10 8.39 9.57
C GLY A 57 55.25 8.28 8.29
N GLY A 58 55.46 9.22 7.36
CA GLY A 58 55.12 9.04 5.94
C GLY A 58 54.79 10.34 5.20
N SER A 59 55.72 10.82 4.38
CA SER A 59 55.72 12.11 3.66
C SER A 59 55.35 11.95 2.17
N ALA A 60 54.80 13.04 1.60
CA ALA A 60 54.88 13.52 0.21
C ALA A 60 54.29 12.71 -0.96
N GLY A 61 53.56 13.43 -1.84
CA GLY A 61 53.17 12.96 -3.17
C GLY A 61 52.33 13.97 -3.96
N SER A 62 52.99 14.73 -4.83
CA SER A 62 52.48 15.73 -5.79
C SER A 62 51.65 15.12 -6.94
N GLY A 63 50.81 15.93 -7.59
CA GLY A 63 50.42 15.72 -9.00
C GLY A 63 49.12 16.40 -9.44
N GLY A 64 49.21 17.35 -10.36
CA GLY A 64 48.08 18.13 -10.89
C GLY A 64 47.58 17.70 -12.28
N LYS A 65 46.82 18.63 -12.90
CA LYS A 65 46.13 18.66 -14.22
C LYS A 65 44.73 18.02 -14.22
N GLY A 66 43.69 18.55 -14.88
CA GLY A 66 43.53 19.73 -15.74
C GLY A 66 42.31 19.54 -16.67
N GLY A 67 41.52 20.62 -16.90
CA GLY A 67 40.59 20.87 -18.04
C GLY A 67 39.37 19.93 -18.22
N SER A 68 38.32 20.24 -18.98
CA SER A 68 37.74 21.46 -19.59
C SER A 68 36.60 21.00 -20.52
N GLY A 69 35.53 21.80 -20.69
CA GLY A 69 34.59 21.74 -21.83
C GLY A 69 33.36 20.83 -21.63
N GLY A 70 32.15 21.16 -22.08
CA GLY A 70 31.67 22.22 -22.96
C GLY A 70 30.57 21.68 -23.89
N SER A 71 29.64 22.56 -24.29
CA SER A 71 28.56 22.41 -25.31
C SER A 71 27.33 21.58 -24.92
N GLY A 72 26.07 21.95 -25.21
CA GLY A 72 25.53 22.98 -26.10
C GLY A 72 24.85 22.32 -27.31
N GLY A 73 23.53 22.49 -27.49
CA GLY A 73 22.82 22.01 -28.67
C GLY A 73 21.33 22.41 -28.71
N LYS A 74 21.01 23.41 -29.54
CA LYS A 74 19.67 23.82 -29.98
C LYS A 74 19.33 23.17 -31.33
N GLY A 75 18.03 23.10 -31.65
CA GLY A 75 17.46 22.94 -32.99
C GLY A 75 16.08 22.30 -32.87
N GLY A 76 15.01 22.66 -33.55
CA GLY A 76 14.80 23.46 -34.76
C GLY A 76 13.54 22.92 -35.44
N SER A 77 12.73 23.83 -36.01
CA SER A 77 11.33 23.71 -36.45
C SER A 77 11.07 23.11 -37.85
N GLY A 78 9.81 22.72 -38.11
CA GLY A 78 9.13 22.58 -39.42
C GLY A 78 8.06 21.47 -39.37
N GLY A 79 6.83 21.51 -39.91
CA GLY A 79 6.08 22.43 -40.77
C GLY A 79 5.19 21.62 -41.75
N GLN A 80 3.89 21.96 -41.86
CA GLN A 80 2.87 21.55 -42.86
C GLN A 80 2.30 20.10 -42.78
N GLY A 81 1.02 19.78 -43.07
CA GLY A 81 -0.16 20.52 -43.51
C GLY A 81 -1.23 19.54 -44.07
N GLY A 82 -2.51 19.76 -43.74
CA GLY A 82 -3.71 19.43 -44.56
C GLY A 82 -4.20 17.98 -44.73
N SER A 83 -5.40 17.69 -44.23
CA SER A 83 -6.40 16.94 -45.03
C SER A 83 -7.83 17.21 -44.54
N GLY A 84 -8.71 17.49 -45.50
CA GLY A 84 -10.16 17.54 -45.37
C GLY A 84 -10.76 17.15 -46.72
N GLY A 85 -11.81 16.33 -46.72
CA GLY A 85 -12.54 15.97 -47.93
C GLY A 85 -13.21 14.60 -47.88
N SER A 86 -14.53 14.63 -47.89
CA SER A 86 -15.52 13.56 -47.73
C SER A 86 -15.97 12.85 -49.01
N GLY A 87 -16.61 11.68 -48.85
CA GLY A 87 -17.51 11.00 -49.82
C GLY A 87 -17.00 9.60 -50.19
N GLY A 88 -17.78 8.52 -50.30
CA GLY A 88 -19.21 8.28 -50.25
C GLY A 88 -19.48 6.91 -50.90
N GLN A 89 -20.21 6.04 -50.21
CA GLN A 89 -21.06 4.92 -50.66
C GLN A 89 -20.61 3.92 -51.75
N GLY A 90 -20.77 2.63 -51.42
CA GLY A 90 -20.82 1.53 -52.40
C GLY A 90 -21.00 0.18 -51.72
N GLY A 91 -22.23 -0.18 -51.35
CA GLY A 91 -22.58 -1.51 -50.85
C GLY A 91 -22.98 -2.45 -51.98
N TRP A 92 -22.59 -3.73 -51.88
CA TRP A 92 -23.21 -4.86 -52.56
C TRP A 92 -23.23 -6.10 -51.63
N ARG A 93 -24.36 -6.80 -51.65
CA ARG A 93 -24.69 -8.01 -50.88
C ARG A 93 -24.37 -9.30 -51.66
N PHE A 94 -24.76 -10.43 -51.04
CA PHE A 94 -24.68 -11.87 -51.42
C PHE A 94 -23.43 -12.56 -50.85
N GLY A 95 -23.47 -13.73 -50.21
CA GLY A 95 -24.52 -14.71 -49.93
C GLY A 95 -23.90 -15.84 -49.07
N ARG A 96 -24.75 -16.59 -48.35
CA ARG A 96 -24.41 -17.69 -47.43
C ARG A 96 -24.09 -19.00 -48.16
N GLU A 97 -23.64 -19.97 -47.34
CA GLU A 97 -23.38 -21.41 -47.58
C GLU A 97 -21.91 -21.71 -47.92
N GLY A 98 -21.16 -22.56 -47.21
CA GLY A 98 -21.50 -23.67 -46.33
C GLY A 98 -20.80 -24.92 -46.87
N TRP A 99 -19.63 -25.30 -46.35
CA TRP A 99 -19.00 -26.58 -46.67
C TRP A 99 -18.39 -27.24 -45.43
N LEU A 100 -19.06 -28.32 -45.03
CA LEU A 100 -18.65 -29.31 -44.05
C LEU A 100 -17.51 -30.17 -44.61
N GLY A 101 -16.68 -30.66 -43.68
CA GLY A 101 -15.49 -31.45 -43.96
C GLY A 101 -15.74 -32.84 -44.53
N ARG A 102 -14.64 -33.48 -44.91
CA ARG A 102 -14.55 -34.94 -45.03
C ARG A 102 -13.23 -35.44 -44.45
N GLN A 103 -13.40 -36.35 -43.50
CA GLN A 103 -12.40 -37.21 -42.90
C GLN A 103 -11.90 -38.25 -43.92
N TRP A 104 -10.65 -38.67 -43.79
CA TRP A 104 -10.08 -39.83 -44.48
C TRP A 104 -10.07 -41.03 -43.53
N HIS A 105 -10.67 -42.14 -43.95
CA HIS A 105 -10.49 -43.46 -43.36
C HIS A 105 -9.84 -44.40 -44.38
N GLY A 106 -8.92 -45.24 -43.88
CA GLY A 106 -8.18 -46.22 -44.65
C GLY A 106 -8.98 -47.47 -45.04
N GLY A 107 -8.42 -48.21 -46.00
CA GLY A 107 -8.90 -49.52 -46.41
C GLY A 107 -7.78 -50.29 -47.12
N GLN A 108 -7.28 -51.32 -46.44
CA GLN A 108 -6.33 -52.30 -46.95
C GLN A 108 -6.94 -53.14 -48.08
N ARG A 109 -6.11 -53.59 -49.04
CA ARG A 109 -6.46 -54.66 -49.97
C ARG A 109 -5.41 -55.77 -49.92
N CYS A 110 -5.86 -56.97 -49.56
CA CYS A 110 -5.14 -58.22 -49.68
C CYS A 110 -5.12 -58.70 -51.14
N GLY A 111 -3.95 -59.13 -51.62
CA GLY A 111 -3.75 -59.79 -52.91
C GLY A 111 -3.22 -61.21 -52.71
N ARG A 112 -3.84 -62.14 -53.43
CA ARG A 112 -3.86 -63.60 -53.26
C ARG A 112 -2.68 -64.30 -53.96
N GLN A 113 -2.13 -65.35 -53.32
CA GLN A 113 -1.12 -66.27 -53.86
C GLN A 113 -1.60 -67.06 -55.09
N ARG A 114 -0.68 -67.34 -56.02
CA ARG A 114 -0.70 -68.52 -56.89
C ARG A 114 0.68 -69.19 -56.92
N HIS A 115 0.67 -70.50 -56.70
CA HIS A 115 1.80 -71.41 -56.83
C HIS A 115 2.05 -71.81 -58.30
N GLY A 116 3.29 -72.17 -58.61
CA GLY A 116 3.62 -73.24 -59.57
C GLY A 116 4.64 -72.91 -60.66
N GLY A 117 5.85 -73.47 -60.56
CA GLY A 117 6.82 -73.53 -61.66
C GLY A 117 8.26 -73.81 -61.21
N GLN A 118 8.72 -75.05 -61.35
CA GLN A 118 10.10 -75.51 -61.06
C GLN A 118 11.05 -75.37 -62.27
N ARG A 119 12.37 -75.43 -61.96
CA ARG A 119 13.57 -75.77 -62.79
C ARG A 119 14.38 -74.54 -63.26
N CYS A 120 15.71 -74.42 -63.16
CA CYS A 120 16.89 -75.26 -62.81
C CYS A 120 17.90 -74.33 -62.07
N GLY A 121 18.66 -74.75 -61.06
CA GLY A 121 19.97 -75.39 -61.23
C GLY A 121 21.10 -74.39 -61.56
N GLY A 122 21.74 -73.79 -60.55
CA GLY A 122 22.93 -72.94 -60.72
C GLY A 122 23.57 -72.57 -59.37
N ALA A 123 24.87 -72.81 -59.25
CA ALA A 123 25.66 -72.89 -58.02
C ALA A 123 25.52 -71.71 -57.04
N ALA A 124 25.48 -72.06 -55.75
CA ALA A 124 25.61 -71.11 -54.65
C ALA A 124 27.06 -70.58 -54.56
N VAL A 125 27.20 -69.26 -54.67
CA VAL A 125 28.36 -68.51 -54.18
C VAL A 125 27.93 -67.80 -52.90
N PRO A 126 28.55 -68.05 -51.73
CA PRO A 126 28.22 -67.33 -50.51
C PRO A 126 29.02 -66.03 -50.48
N GLY A 127 28.36 -64.88 -50.58
CA GLY A 127 29.09 -63.62 -50.49
C GLY A 127 28.37 -62.38 -50.99
N ALA A 128 27.16 -62.13 -50.52
CA ALA A 128 26.62 -60.78 -50.53
C ALA A 128 25.73 -60.63 -49.31
N ALA A 129 26.32 -60.13 -48.21
CA ALA A 129 25.54 -59.53 -47.15
C ALA A 129 24.65 -58.48 -47.81
N ALA A 130 23.34 -58.73 -47.82
CA ALA A 130 22.37 -57.69 -48.08
C ALA A 130 22.72 -56.55 -47.12
N ARG A 131 23.18 -55.42 -47.68
CA ARG A 131 23.18 -54.16 -46.94
C ARG A 131 21.73 -53.98 -46.52
N GLY A 132 21.46 -54.26 -45.24
CA GLY A 132 20.19 -53.93 -44.62
C GLY A 132 19.93 -52.48 -44.96
N GLY A 133 18.86 -52.24 -45.73
CA GLY A 133 18.36 -50.90 -45.89
C GLY A 133 18.18 -50.36 -44.49
N THR A 134 18.95 -49.32 -44.15
CA THR A 134 18.65 -48.49 -42.99
C THR A 134 17.28 -47.91 -43.29
N GLY A 135 16.23 -48.60 -42.82
CA GLY A 135 14.89 -48.04 -42.77
C GLY A 135 15.06 -46.67 -42.14
N GLY A 136 14.76 -45.62 -42.90
CA GLY A 136 14.95 -44.25 -42.47
C GLY A 136 14.17 -44.07 -41.18
N ALA A 137 14.87 -44.16 -40.05
CA ALA A 137 14.29 -43.89 -38.75
C ALA A 137 13.77 -42.46 -38.83
N THR A 138 12.46 -42.31 -38.78
CA THR A 138 11.82 -41.00 -38.86
C THR A 138 12.38 -40.16 -37.72
N ALA A 139 12.90 -38.97 -38.05
CA ALA A 139 13.46 -38.06 -37.07
C ALA A 139 12.43 -37.81 -35.95
N PRO A 140 12.83 -37.86 -34.67
CA PRO A 140 11.90 -37.74 -33.57
C PRO A 140 11.25 -36.34 -33.57
N THR A 141 9.93 -36.29 -33.62
CA THR A 141 9.18 -35.04 -33.58
C THR A 141 9.16 -34.49 -32.15
N PRO A 142 9.45 -33.19 -31.93
CA PRO A 142 9.35 -32.59 -30.61
C PRO A 142 7.89 -32.49 -30.13
N THR A 143 7.67 -32.57 -28.82
CA THR A 143 6.41 -32.16 -28.18
C THR A 143 6.59 -30.80 -27.53
N ILE A 144 5.56 -29.96 -27.55
CA ILE A 144 5.64 -28.59 -27.03
C ILE A 144 4.29 -28.09 -26.50
N SER A 145 4.33 -27.35 -25.40
CA SER A 145 3.17 -26.70 -24.79
C SER A 145 3.56 -25.39 -24.10
N ILE A 146 2.72 -24.38 -24.22
CA ILE A 146 2.80 -23.16 -23.40
C ILE A 146 2.17 -23.49 -22.05
N THR A 147 2.91 -23.29 -20.96
CA THR A 147 2.44 -23.53 -19.59
C THR A 147 2.03 -22.25 -18.87
N GLN A 148 2.58 -21.10 -19.26
CA GLN A 148 2.11 -19.77 -18.86
C GLN A 148 2.24 -18.79 -20.03
N PRO A 149 1.29 -17.86 -20.23
CA PRO A 149 0.02 -17.75 -19.51
C PRO A 149 -0.90 -18.94 -19.77
N THR A 150 -1.84 -19.22 -18.86
CA THR A 150 -2.87 -20.25 -19.10
C THR A 150 -3.97 -19.73 -20.02
N ALA A 151 -4.63 -20.64 -20.75
CA ALA A 151 -5.73 -20.27 -21.63
C ALA A 151 -6.87 -19.59 -20.85
N GLY A 152 -7.33 -18.44 -21.35
CA GLY A 152 -8.39 -17.62 -20.75
C GLY A 152 -7.91 -16.71 -19.62
N SER A 153 -6.64 -16.77 -19.22
CA SER A 153 -6.12 -15.92 -18.14
C SER A 153 -6.13 -14.43 -18.50
N LYS A 154 -6.15 -13.60 -17.46
CA LYS A 154 -5.92 -12.16 -17.56
C LYS A 154 -4.50 -11.87 -17.09
N VAL A 155 -3.77 -11.09 -17.86
CA VAL A 155 -2.37 -10.74 -17.58
C VAL A 155 -2.22 -9.22 -17.63
N PRO A 156 -1.52 -8.58 -16.67
CA PRO A 156 -1.22 -7.15 -16.75
C PRO A 156 -0.51 -6.78 -18.05
N GLY A 157 -1.14 -5.93 -18.87
CA GLY A 157 -0.51 -5.40 -20.09
C GLY A 157 0.51 -4.29 -19.82
N SER A 158 0.52 -3.75 -18.61
CA SER A 158 1.41 -2.68 -18.16
C SER A 158 2.82 -3.15 -17.76
N MET A 159 3.03 -4.47 -17.65
CA MET A 159 4.29 -5.11 -17.24
C MET A 159 4.83 -5.99 -18.37
N ALA A 160 6.09 -6.43 -18.24
CA ALA A 160 6.64 -7.44 -19.12
C ALA A 160 5.83 -8.74 -18.99
N VAL A 161 5.48 -9.34 -20.12
CA VAL A 161 4.72 -10.59 -20.16
C VAL A 161 5.72 -11.73 -20.31
N GLU A 162 5.66 -12.69 -19.41
CA GLU A 162 6.50 -13.88 -19.41
C GLU A 162 5.73 -15.09 -19.96
N VAL A 163 6.35 -15.83 -20.88
CA VAL A 163 5.81 -17.05 -21.45
C VAL A 163 6.73 -18.22 -21.14
N LEU A 164 6.20 -19.18 -20.40
CA LEU A 164 6.89 -20.41 -20.04
C LEU A 164 6.44 -21.51 -20.99
N VAL A 165 7.41 -22.27 -21.49
CA VAL A 165 7.19 -23.35 -22.45
C VAL A 165 7.84 -24.62 -21.98
N THR A 166 7.11 -25.72 -22.05
CA THR A 166 7.67 -27.07 -21.95
C THR A 166 7.83 -27.63 -23.34
N ALA A 167 9.07 -27.96 -23.73
CA ALA A 167 9.38 -28.63 -25.00
C ALA A 167 10.32 -29.81 -24.76
N THR A 168 10.02 -30.96 -25.35
CA THR A 168 10.84 -32.18 -25.24
C THR A 168 10.94 -32.88 -26.59
N VAL A 169 12.02 -33.65 -26.80
CA VAL A 169 12.18 -34.51 -27.97
C VAL A 169 12.92 -35.77 -27.55
N ALA A 170 12.64 -36.90 -28.20
CA ALA A 170 13.30 -38.16 -27.88
C ALA A 170 14.80 -38.11 -28.25
N ALA A 171 15.65 -38.60 -27.34
CA ALA A 171 17.08 -38.73 -27.59
C ALA A 171 17.35 -39.63 -28.82
N PRO A 172 18.42 -39.37 -29.60
CA PRO A 172 19.51 -38.42 -29.33
C PRO A 172 19.24 -36.97 -29.76
N ALA A 173 18.05 -36.66 -30.29
CA ALA A 173 17.74 -35.29 -30.70
C ALA A 173 17.65 -34.35 -29.49
N THR A 174 17.88 -33.07 -29.73
CA THR A 174 17.75 -31.99 -28.74
C THR A 174 16.91 -30.85 -29.30
N ILE A 175 16.24 -30.11 -28.42
CA ILE A 175 15.58 -28.86 -28.79
C ILE A 175 16.67 -27.80 -28.97
N ALA A 176 16.80 -27.27 -30.19
CA ALA A 176 17.75 -26.21 -30.49
C ALA A 176 17.22 -24.82 -30.07
N ARG A 177 15.92 -24.59 -30.24
CA ARG A 177 15.22 -23.40 -29.75
C ARG A 177 13.71 -23.58 -29.69
N VAL A 178 13.08 -22.71 -28.90
CA VAL A 178 11.65 -22.46 -28.86
C VAL A 178 11.41 -21.05 -29.39
N GLU A 179 10.39 -20.88 -30.21
CA GLU A 179 9.96 -19.59 -30.75
C GLU A 179 8.52 -19.32 -30.30
N ILE A 180 8.21 -18.13 -29.79
CA ILE A 180 6.83 -17.70 -29.54
C ILE A 180 6.32 -16.96 -30.77
N VAL A 181 5.18 -17.40 -31.28
CA VAL A 181 4.59 -16.93 -32.53
C VAL A 181 3.20 -16.37 -32.27
N GLU A 182 2.88 -15.25 -32.91
CA GLU A 182 1.53 -14.69 -32.99
C GLU A 182 1.18 -14.36 -34.44
N GLY A 183 0.16 -15.02 -34.98
CA GLY A 183 -0.08 -15.02 -36.42
C GLY A 183 1.15 -15.56 -37.15
N ASP A 184 1.76 -14.73 -37.99
CA ASP A 184 3.00 -15.06 -38.71
C ASP A 184 4.27 -14.46 -38.07
N ALA A 185 4.12 -13.63 -37.03
CA ALA A 185 5.23 -12.93 -36.40
C ALA A 185 5.86 -13.76 -35.27
N ILE A 186 7.20 -13.82 -35.25
CA ILE A 186 7.95 -14.37 -34.11
C ILE A 186 8.15 -13.24 -33.09
N LEU A 187 7.57 -13.39 -31.91
CA LEU A 187 7.66 -12.41 -30.83
C LEU A 187 8.94 -12.53 -30.01
N GLY A 188 9.52 -13.74 -29.96
CA GLY A 188 10.78 -13.98 -29.26
C GLY A 188 11.21 -15.44 -29.35
N THR A 189 12.45 -15.70 -28.97
CA THR A 189 13.06 -17.02 -29.05
C THR A 189 13.82 -17.34 -27.77
N SER A 190 13.90 -18.62 -27.42
CA SER A 190 14.67 -19.14 -26.30
C SER A 190 15.46 -20.37 -26.75
N THR A 191 16.77 -20.40 -26.49
CA THR A 191 17.68 -21.47 -26.93
C THR A 191 18.12 -22.40 -25.81
N THR A 192 17.74 -22.12 -24.56
CA THR A 192 18.17 -22.86 -23.38
C THR A 192 17.00 -23.22 -22.50
N ALA A 193 16.90 -24.48 -22.08
CA ALA A 193 15.90 -24.90 -21.10
C ALA A 193 16.32 -24.45 -19.68
N PRO A 194 15.37 -24.06 -18.80
CA PRO A 194 13.93 -23.95 -19.02
C PRO A 194 13.57 -22.83 -20.01
N PHE A 195 12.66 -23.13 -20.95
CA PHE A 195 12.36 -22.21 -22.04
C PHE A 195 11.39 -21.12 -21.57
N THR A 196 11.95 -19.94 -21.37
CA THR A 196 11.22 -18.70 -21.04
C THR A 196 11.45 -17.68 -22.15
N VAL A 197 10.37 -17.01 -22.56
CA VAL A 197 10.44 -15.83 -23.43
C VAL A 197 9.68 -14.68 -22.76
N SER A 198 10.32 -13.52 -22.65
CA SER A 198 9.70 -12.31 -22.12
C SER A 198 9.51 -11.28 -23.23
N PHE A 199 8.38 -10.59 -23.22
CA PHE A 199 8.10 -9.46 -24.12
C PHE A 199 7.89 -8.19 -23.30
N PRO A 200 8.20 -7.01 -23.86
CA PRO A 200 7.87 -5.73 -23.24
C PRO A 200 6.34 -5.58 -23.06
N PRO A 201 5.88 -4.59 -22.26
CA PRO A 201 4.47 -4.25 -22.14
C PRO A 201 3.79 -4.11 -23.51
N LEU A 202 2.59 -4.66 -23.63
CA LEU A 202 1.81 -4.69 -24.87
C LEU A 202 0.44 -4.05 -24.65
N PRO A 203 -0.19 -3.47 -25.70
CA PRO A 203 -1.53 -2.92 -25.59
C PRO A 203 -2.54 -3.93 -25.07
N THR A 204 -3.53 -3.45 -24.32
CA THR A 204 -4.62 -4.29 -23.79
C THR A 204 -5.42 -4.93 -24.91
N GLY A 205 -5.89 -6.15 -24.69
CA GLY A 205 -6.72 -6.88 -25.65
C GLY A 205 -6.46 -8.38 -25.63
N MET A 206 -7.23 -9.10 -26.44
CA MET A 206 -7.07 -10.55 -26.62
C MET A 206 -5.84 -10.85 -27.46
N ARG A 207 -5.06 -11.84 -27.01
CA ARG A 207 -3.82 -12.30 -27.65
C ARG A 207 -3.91 -13.81 -27.82
N THR A 208 -3.36 -14.33 -28.92
CA THR A 208 -3.31 -15.79 -29.15
C THR A 208 -1.91 -16.18 -29.57
N LEU A 209 -1.23 -16.98 -28.75
CA LEU A 209 0.15 -17.39 -28.97
C LEU A 209 0.24 -18.86 -29.35
N VAL A 210 1.21 -19.18 -30.17
CA VAL A 210 1.65 -20.54 -30.49
C VAL A 210 3.14 -20.63 -30.19
N ALA A 211 3.58 -21.66 -29.49
CA ALA A 211 5.00 -21.94 -29.34
C ALA A 211 5.45 -22.95 -30.40
N ARG A 212 6.57 -22.68 -31.06
CA ARG A 212 7.18 -23.56 -32.06
C ARG A 212 8.52 -24.09 -31.55
N ALA A 213 8.65 -25.41 -31.42
CA ALA A 213 9.91 -26.06 -31.11
C ALA A 213 10.69 -26.30 -32.41
N VAL A 214 12.00 -26.08 -32.39
CA VAL A 214 12.91 -26.40 -33.49
C VAL A 214 14.03 -27.26 -32.94
N THR A 215 14.22 -28.46 -33.50
CA THR A 215 15.33 -29.36 -33.13
C THR A 215 16.60 -29.04 -33.93
N GLY A 216 17.74 -29.63 -33.53
CA GLY A 216 19.02 -29.44 -34.23
C GLY A 216 19.04 -29.92 -35.69
N ASP A 217 18.18 -30.90 -36.03
CA ASP A 217 17.95 -31.44 -37.37
C ASP A 217 16.77 -30.76 -38.10
N ALA A 218 16.38 -29.56 -37.64
CA ALA A 218 15.37 -28.69 -38.22
C ALA A 218 13.94 -29.28 -38.26
N GLN A 219 13.64 -30.31 -37.47
CA GLN A 219 12.25 -30.72 -37.25
C GLN A 219 11.53 -29.65 -36.43
N THR A 220 10.25 -29.45 -36.72
CA THR A 220 9.42 -28.47 -36.02
C THR A 220 8.11 -29.07 -35.52
N ALA A 221 7.64 -28.57 -34.39
CA ALA A 221 6.29 -28.82 -33.90
C ALA A 221 5.72 -27.55 -33.27
N ASN A 222 4.42 -27.36 -33.40
CA ASN A 222 3.69 -26.25 -32.80
C ASN A 222 2.87 -26.72 -31.61
N SER A 223 2.74 -25.88 -30.59
CA SER A 223 1.80 -26.11 -29.50
C SER A 223 0.36 -25.91 -29.98
N THR A 224 -0.60 -26.35 -29.17
CA THR A 224 -1.96 -25.81 -29.28
C THR A 224 -1.92 -24.28 -29.04
N PRO A 225 -2.72 -23.48 -29.76
CA PRO A 225 -2.82 -22.05 -29.49
C PRO A 225 -3.31 -21.79 -28.06
N VAL A 226 -2.72 -20.78 -27.41
CA VAL A 226 -3.13 -20.31 -26.09
C VAL A 226 -3.61 -18.87 -26.21
N SER A 227 -4.88 -18.64 -25.90
CA SER A 227 -5.48 -17.30 -25.90
C SER A 227 -5.58 -16.75 -24.48
N PHE A 228 -5.23 -15.49 -24.27
CA PHE A 228 -5.32 -14.78 -22.99
C PHE A 228 -5.58 -13.29 -23.20
N THR A 229 -6.03 -12.59 -22.17
CA THR A 229 -6.34 -11.15 -22.26
C THR A 229 -5.28 -10.33 -21.56
N LEU A 230 -4.70 -9.37 -22.27
CA LEU A 230 -3.95 -8.28 -21.64
C LEU A 230 -4.92 -7.23 -21.11
N VAL A 231 -4.83 -6.92 -19.83
CA VAL A 231 -5.72 -5.98 -19.15
C VAL A 231 -4.95 -4.77 -18.65
N GLY A 232 -5.64 -3.62 -18.61
CA GLY A 232 -5.08 -2.37 -18.13
C GLY A 232 -5.20 -2.25 -16.60
N PRO A 233 -4.53 -1.25 -15.99
CA PRO A 233 -4.68 -0.99 -14.57
C PRO A 233 -6.12 -0.58 -14.22
N PRO A 234 -6.52 -0.64 -12.93
CA PRO A 234 -7.83 -0.19 -12.51
C PRO A 234 -8.02 1.31 -12.74
N THR A 235 -9.26 1.78 -12.73
CA THR A 235 -9.58 3.21 -12.65
C THR A 235 -10.00 3.55 -11.23
N VAL A 236 -9.71 4.78 -10.79
CA VAL A 236 -10.17 5.30 -9.50
C VAL A 236 -10.41 6.81 -9.56
N ALA A 237 -11.48 7.25 -8.91
CA ALA A 237 -11.78 8.66 -8.70
C ALA A 237 -12.20 8.89 -7.25
N LEU A 238 -11.58 9.87 -6.59
CA LEU A 238 -12.04 10.37 -5.30
C LEU A 238 -13.23 11.30 -5.57
N THR A 239 -14.40 10.90 -5.08
CA THR A 239 -15.70 11.56 -5.34
C THR A 239 -16.18 12.43 -4.20
N GLN A 240 -15.76 12.12 -2.97
CA GLN A 240 -15.96 12.97 -1.80
C GLN A 240 -14.67 13.09 -0.98
N PRO A 241 -14.38 14.30 -0.45
CA PRO A 241 -15.11 15.56 -0.66
C PRO A 241 -15.05 16.05 -2.11
N ALA A 242 -15.92 17.02 -2.46
CA ALA A 242 -15.84 17.68 -3.75
C ALA A 242 -14.56 18.55 -3.83
N ALA A 243 -14.03 18.74 -5.04
CA ALA A 243 -12.89 19.62 -5.25
C ALA A 243 -13.20 21.05 -4.77
N ASN A 244 -12.23 21.62 -4.05
CA ASN A 244 -12.27 22.93 -3.40
C ASN A 244 -13.31 23.05 -2.28
N ALA A 245 -13.83 21.93 -1.75
CA ALA A 245 -14.71 21.97 -0.60
C ALA A 245 -14.03 22.64 0.61
N THR A 246 -14.81 23.39 1.37
CA THR A 246 -14.42 23.85 2.70
C THR A 246 -14.99 22.89 3.74
N LEU A 247 -14.11 22.24 4.49
CA LEU A 247 -14.50 21.30 5.53
C LEU A 247 -14.45 21.98 6.89
N PRO A 248 -15.41 21.71 7.79
CA PRO A 248 -15.36 22.22 9.16
C PRO A 248 -14.16 21.62 9.91
N ALA A 249 -13.49 22.45 10.70
CA ALA A 249 -12.35 22.03 11.50
C ALA A 249 -12.76 21.04 12.58
N GLY A 250 -11.91 20.04 12.86
CA GLY A 250 -12.12 19.10 13.96
C GLY A 250 -13.31 18.15 13.80
N LEU A 251 -14.12 18.27 12.74
CA LEU A 251 -15.25 17.35 12.52
C LEU A 251 -14.84 16.11 11.72
N PRO A 252 -15.42 14.94 12.04
CA PRO A 252 -15.23 13.73 11.26
C PRO A 252 -15.62 13.94 9.79
N THR A 253 -14.70 13.64 8.89
CA THR A 253 -14.87 13.70 7.45
C THR A 253 -14.98 12.29 6.88
N THR A 254 -15.75 12.13 5.81
CA THR A 254 -15.82 10.87 5.04
C THR A 254 -15.20 11.07 3.66
N LEU A 255 -14.29 10.17 3.29
CA LEU A 255 -13.75 10.10 1.93
C LEU A 255 -14.47 8.99 1.16
N GLN A 256 -14.87 9.27 -0.07
CA GLN A 256 -15.51 8.25 -0.93
C GLN A 256 -14.83 8.21 -2.29
N ALA A 257 -14.53 7.01 -2.76
CA ALA A 257 -13.97 6.79 -4.08
C ALA A 257 -14.80 5.78 -4.90
N THR A 258 -14.81 5.97 -6.21
CA THR A 258 -15.29 4.96 -7.17
C THR A 258 -14.08 4.33 -7.83
N ALA A 259 -13.99 3.00 -7.81
CA ALA A 259 -12.93 2.26 -8.47
C ALA A 259 -13.51 1.11 -9.30
N THR A 260 -12.97 0.89 -10.51
CA THR A 260 -13.38 -0.21 -11.40
C THR A 260 -12.17 -0.84 -12.06
N SER A 261 -12.26 -2.11 -12.44
CA SER A 261 -11.20 -2.84 -13.11
C SER A 261 -11.74 -3.68 -14.26
N THR A 262 -10.99 -3.73 -15.36
CA THR A 262 -11.24 -4.65 -16.49
C THR A 262 -10.49 -5.98 -16.32
N GLY A 263 -9.47 -5.98 -15.45
CA GLY A 263 -8.71 -7.14 -15.02
C GLY A 263 -9.45 -7.94 -13.95
N ASP A 264 -8.79 -8.13 -12.82
CA ASP A 264 -9.43 -8.72 -11.64
C ASP A 264 -10.17 -7.67 -10.82
N ALA A 265 -11.02 -8.13 -9.89
CA ALA A 265 -11.72 -7.24 -8.99
C ALA A 265 -10.74 -6.31 -8.23
N ILE A 266 -11.24 -5.13 -7.86
CA ILE A 266 -10.49 -4.22 -6.98
C ILE A 266 -10.28 -4.92 -5.64
N ALA A 267 -9.01 -5.14 -5.27
CA ALA A 267 -8.61 -5.74 -4.01
C ALA A 267 -8.71 -4.74 -2.86
N LYS A 268 -8.35 -3.48 -3.10
CA LYS A 268 -8.48 -2.38 -2.12
C LYS A 268 -8.36 -0.99 -2.74
N VAL A 269 -8.84 0.01 -2.01
CA VAL A 269 -8.61 1.43 -2.25
C VAL A 269 -7.97 2.05 -1.01
N VAL A 270 -6.81 2.69 -1.16
CA VAL A 270 -6.08 3.40 -0.09
C VAL A 270 -6.27 4.91 -0.28
N PHE A 271 -6.57 5.63 0.79
CA PHE A 271 -6.81 7.08 0.78
C PHE A 271 -5.62 7.83 1.38
N PHE A 272 -5.33 9.04 0.88
CA PHE A 272 -4.15 9.82 1.27
C PHE A 272 -4.46 11.31 1.47
N ASP A 273 -3.74 11.97 2.38
CA ASP A 273 -3.51 13.43 2.42
C ASP A 273 -2.04 13.71 2.06
N GLY A 274 -1.78 14.26 0.87
CA GLY A 274 -0.45 14.37 0.32
C GLY A 274 0.18 12.99 0.09
N GLU A 275 1.21 12.66 0.88
CA GLU A 275 1.89 11.36 0.88
C GLU A 275 1.48 10.47 2.06
N MET A 276 0.74 11.00 3.04
CA MET A 276 0.34 10.27 4.24
C MET A 276 -0.89 9.41 3.96
N SER A 277 -0.81 8.11 4.24
CA SER A 277 -1.97 7.22 4.18
C SER A 277 -2.93 7.50 5.33
N LEU A 278 -4.21 7.64 5.01
CA LEU A 278 -5.31 7.84 5.96
C LEU A 278 -6.03 6.53 6.30
N GLY A 279 -5.86 5.50 5.46
CA GLY A 279 -6.52 4.20 5.62
C GLY A 279 -6.83 3.52 4.29
N GLU A 280 -7.29 2.28 4.37
CA GLU A 280 -7.67 1.48 3.21
C GLU A 280 -9.04 0.82 3.37
N VAL A 281 -9.72 0.59 2.25
CA VAL A 281 -11.02 -0.08 2.18
C VAL A 281 -10.94 -1.21 1.16
N THR A 282 -11.25 -2.44 1.58
CA THR A 282 -11.06 -3.67 0.80
C THR A 282 -12.31 -4.14 0.05
N ALA A 283 -13.46 -3.49 0.26
CA ALA A 283 -14.72 -3.84 -0.40
C ALA A 283 -15.57 -2.60 -0.73
N PRO A 284 -16.34 -2.62 -1.83
CA PRO A 284 -17.28 -1.54 -2.14
C PRO A 284 -18.48 -1.53 -1.17
N PRO A 285 -19.04 -0.35 -0.83
CA PRO A 285 -18.63 0.98 -1.28
C PRO A 285 -17.29 1.41 -0.66
N PHE A 286 -16.37 1.94 -1.47
CA PHE A 286 -15.06 2.40 -1.01
C PHE A 286 -15.21 3.75 -0.28
N SER A 287 -15.59 3.68 0.98
CA SER A 287 -15.89 4.81 1.84
C SER A 287 -15.07 4.71 3.13
N LEU A 288 -14.13 5.64 3.32
CA LEU A 288 -13.36 5.78 4.55
C LEU A 288 -14.03 6.85 5.43
N ALA A 289 -14.77 6.40 6.43
CA ALA A 289 -15.53 7.28 7.32
C ALA A 289 -14.74 7.68 8.57
N ASN A 290 -15.21 8.74 9.23
CA ASN A 290 -14.75 9.20 10.53
C ASN A 290 -13.25 9.56 10.60
N ILE A 291 -12.71 10.15 9.53
CA ILE A 291 -11.34 10.65 9.55
C ILE A 291 -11.30 12.11 10.00
N THR A 292 -10.29 12.49 10.78
CA THR A 292 -10.05 13.89 11.14
C THR A 292 -8.92 14.43 10.30
N LEU A 293 -9.18 15.51 9.56
CA LEU A 293 -8.16 16.19 8.77
C LEU A 293 -7.63 17.39 9.55
N MET A 294 -6.33 17.63 9.49
CA MET A 294 -5.72 18.82 10.08
C MET A 294 -6.25 20.10 9.40
N SER A 295 -6.33 21.22 10.11
CA SER A 295 -6.75 22.51 9.54
C SER A 295 -5.80 23.01 8.44
N GLY A 296 -6.31 23.73 7.45
CA GLY A 296 -5.55 24.26 6.32
C GLY A 296 -5.80 23.52 5.00
N ALA A 297 -4.99 23.83 4.00
CA ALA A 297 -5.09 23.19 2.68
C ALA A 297 -4.69 21.71 2.74
N ARG A 298 -5.51 20.83 2.15
CA ARG A 298 -5.30 19.39 2.06
C ARG A 298 -5.32 18.94 0.61
N ALA A 299 -4.49 17.95 0.29
CA ALA A 299 -4.34 17.40 -1.05
C ALA A 299 -4.74 15.93 -1.04
N LEU A 300 -6.04 15.66 -1.16
CA LEU A 300 -6.59 14.33 -0.98
C LEU A 300 -6.46 13.49 -2.26
N SER A 301 -6.15 12.22 -2.13
CA SER A 301 -6.14 11.28 -3.27
C SER A 301 -6.49 9.86 -2.84
N ALA A 302 -6.81 9.01 -3.81
CA ALA A 302 -7.06 7.59 -3.60
C ALA A 302 -6.20 6.75 -4.56
N VAL A 303 -5.76 5.57 -4.13
CA VAL A 303 -5.03 4.60 -4.95
C VAL A 303 -5.80 3.28 -4.94
N ALA A 304 -6.24 2.83 -6.11
CA ALA A 304 -6.87 1.52 -6.26
C ALA A 304 -5.83 0.45 -6.63
N HIS A 305 -6.00 -0.73 -6.05
CA HIS A 305 -5.22 -1.93 -6.34
C HIS A 305 -6.18 -3.01 -6.87
N ASP A 306 -5.88 -3.63 -8.01
CA ASP A 306 -6.62 -4.80 -8.49
C ASP A 306 -6.01 -6.12 -7.99
N GLY A 307 -6.71 -7.24 -8.20
CA GLY A 307 -6.24 -8.58 -7.84
C GLY A 307 -5.00 -9.05 -8.59
N LEU A 308 -4.62 -8.38 -9.69
CA LEU A 308 -3.41 -8.66 -10.48
C LEU A 308 -2.22 -7.80 -10.04
N GLY A 309 -2.37 -6.99 -8.99
CA GLY A 309 -1.33 -6.11 -8.47
C GLY A 309 -1.13 -4.81 -9.25
N GLN A 310 -1.99 -4.51 -10.23
CA GLN A 310 -1.95 -3.23 -10.93
C GLN A 310 -2.55 -2.13 -10.06
N THR A 311 -2.02 -0.92 -10.21
CA THR A 311 -2.43 0.23 -9.39
C THR A 311 -2.73 1.44 -10.24
N THR A 312 -3.59 2.31 -9.72
CA THR A 312 -3.80 3.64 -10.29
C THR A 312 -4.11 4.62 -9.16
N LYS A 313 -3.50 5.81 -9.25
CA LYS A 313 -3.76 6.94 -8.36
C LYS A 313 -4.79 7.85 -9.00
N SER A 314 -5.76 8.31 -8.23
CA SER A 314 -6.76 9.28 -8.67
C SER A 314 -6.11 10.64 -8.93
N ALA A 315 -6.86 11.52 -9.60
CA ALA A 315 -6.55 12.95 -9.52
C ALA A 315 -6.57 13.44 -8.06
N THR A 316 -5.75 14.44 -7.76
CA THR A 316 -5.74 15.11 -6.45
C THR A 316 -6.97 15.99 -6.31
N VAL A 317 -7.69 15.84 -5.21
CA VAL A 317 -8.79 16.71 -4.79
C VAL A 317 -8.26 17.64 -3.70
N ASN A 318 -8.10 18.91 -4.05
CA ASN A 318 -7.71 19.93 -3.07
C ASN A 318 -8.92 20.36 -2.26
N VAL A 319 -8.80 20.44 -0.95
CA VAL A 319 -9.83 20.97 -0.05
C VAL A 319 -9.20 21.93 0.96
N THR A 320 -10.01 22.79 1.55
CA THR A 320 -9.58 23.63 2.67
C THR A 320 -10.31 23.18 3.91
N VAL A 321 -9.59 22.64 4.89
CA VAL A 321 -10.16 22.42 6.21
C VAL A 321 -10.07 23.75 6.93
N GLY A 322 -11.19 24.24 7.45
CA GLY A 322 -11.22 25.45 8.26
C GLY A 322 -10.18 25.37 9.37
N ALA A 323 -9.66 26.51 9.80
CA ALA A 323 -9.09 26.57 11.12
C ALA A 323 -10.25 26.44 12.11
N GLY A 324 -10.09 25.65 13.17
CA GLY A 324 -10.97 25.80 14.34
C GLY A 324 -10.96 27.28 14.68
N SER A 325 -12.13 27.86 14.94
CA SER A 325 -12.30 29.31 14.99
C SER A 325 -11.12 29.97 15.76
N THR A 326 -10.30 30.76 15.07
CA THR A 326 -8.94 31.09 15.52
C THR A 326 -8.90 32.23 16.53
N GLY A 327 -9.98 33.01 16.61
CA GLY A 327 -10.08 34.12 17.55
C GLY A 327 -10.39 33.65 18.96
N ALA A 328 -9.82 34.33 19.95
CA ALA A 328 -10.04 34.00 21.36
C ALA A 328 -11.52 34.10 21.74
N PHE A 329 -12.00 33.20 22.59
CA PHE A 329 -13.30 33.35 23.25
C PHE A 329 -13.27 34.59 24.14
N LEU A 330 -14.24 35.49 23.94
CA LEU A 330 -14.30 36.76 24.63
C LEU A 330 -15.07 36.62 25.95
N GLU A 331 -14.49 37.13 27.03
CA GLU A 331 -15.18 37.25 28.30
C GLU A 331 -16.39 38.20 28.17
N GLN A 332 -17.53 37.74 28.68
CA GLN A 332 -18.74 38.52 28.84
C GLN A 332 -19.19 38.40 30.30
N GLU A 333 -19.32 39.55 30.98
CA GLU A 333 -19.87 39.63 32.34
C GLU A 333 -19.17 38.72 33.37
N GLY A 334 -17.84 38.55 33.28
CA GLY A 334 -17.11 37.68 34.22
C GLY A 334 -16.96 36.24 33.75
N ARG A 335 -17.46 35.89 32.56
CA ARG A 335 -17.62 34.49 32.11
C ARG A 335 -17.11 34.26 30.69
N ILE A 336 -16.47 33.11 30.48
CA ILE A 336 -16.13 32.55 29.17
C ILE A 336 -16.68 31.13 29.09
N VAL A 337 -17.42 30.83 28.01
CA VAL A 337 -18.02 29.53 27.75
C VAL A 337 -17.56 29.02 26.39
N PHE A 338 -17.16 27.77 26.31
CA PHE A 338 -16.66 27.17 25.07
C PHE A 338 -16.93 25.68 25.00
N GLU A 339 -17.21 25.19 23.79
CA GLU A 339 -17.30 23.76 23.52
C GLU A 339 -15.87 23.17 23.44
N ALA A 340 -15.70 21.94 23.90
CA ALA A 340 -14.37 21.34 24.02
C ALA A 340 -13.76 20.99 22.66
N GLU A 341 -14.59 20.68 21.66
CA GLU A 341 -14.16 20.43 20.28
C GLU A 341 -13.73 21.70 19.54
N ASP A 342 -14.03 22.89 20.08
CA ASP A 342 -13.70 24.18 19.47
C ASP A 342 -12.37 24.72 20.05
N PHE A 343 -11.34 23.89 20.05
CA PHE A 343 -10.00 24.28 20.48
C PHE A 343 -9.27 25.11 19.40
N THR A 344 -8.40 26.01 19.83
CA THR A 344 -7.59 26.88 18.94
C THR A 344 -6.41 26.14 18.34
N SER A 345 -5.78 25.25 19.11
CA SER A 345 -4.73 24.36 18.62
C SER A 345 -4.65 23.09 19.45
N ALA A 346 -4.06 22.04 18.88
CA ALA A 346 -3.76 20.81 19.59
C ALA A 346 -2.27 20.50 19.46
N THR A 347 -1.67 20.02 20.55
CA THR A 347 -0.33 19.44 20.54
C THR A 347 -0.49 17.92 20.47
N PRO A 348 -0.16 17.28 19.34
CA PRO A 348 -0.28 15.82 19.21
C PRO A 348 0.83 15.09 19.99
N ASN A 349 0.54 13.86 20.37
CA ASN A 349 1.45 12.87 20.93
C ASN A 349 1.17 11.47 20.34
N GLY A 350 1.04 11.37 19.01
CA GLY A 350 0.91 10.11 18.29
C GLY A 350 -0.37 9.36 18.64
N ASP A 351 -0.25 8.11 19.11
CA ASP A 351 -1.40 7.25 19.45
C ASP A 351 -2.24 7.78 20.64
N PHE A 352 -1.82 8.89 21.24
CA PHE A 352 -2.40 9.47 22.44
C PHE A 352 -3.09 10.82 22.21
N ASP A 353 -3.37 11.16 20.95
CA ASP A 353 -4.00 12.42 20.56
C ASP A 353 -5.40 12.58 21.15
N TRP A 354 -5.78 13.83 21.43
CA TRP A 354 -7.19 14.17 21.62
C TRP A 354 -7.92 14.07 20.28
N VAL A 355 -9.05 13.39 20.27
CA VAL A 355 -9.89 13.22 19.09
C VAL A 355 -11.29 13.73 19.40
N VAL A 356 -11.89 14.42 18.43
CA VAL A 356 -13.30 14.80 18.47
C VAL A 356 -14.15 13.61 18.06
N GLN A 357 -15.17 13.28 18.86
CA GLN A 357 -16.11 12.21 18.58
C GLN A 357 -17.57 12.67 18.73
N THR A 358 -18.46 11.90 18.13
CA THR A 358 -19.92 12.13 18.12
C THR A 358 -20.71 10.84 18.40
N THR A 359 -20.03 9.77 18.82
CA THR A 359 -20.62 8.43 18.97
C THR A 359 -21.43 8.28 20.24
N ASP A 360 -21.09 9.02 21.30
CA ASP A 360 -21.90 9.12 22.51
C ASP A 360 -23.10 10.07 22.33
N THR A 361 -24.08 9.98 23.23
CA THR A 361 -25.24 10.89 23.24
C THR A 361 -25.18 11.85 24.44
N GLY A 362 -25.93 12.96 24.35
CA GLY A 362 -26.05 13.93 25.45
C GLY A 362 -24.91 14.92 25.60
N PHE A 363 -23.97 14.96 24.64
CA PHE A 363 -22.98 16.03 24.51
C PHE A 363 -23.61 17.31 23.94
N MET A 364 -23.01 18.47 24.23
CA MET A 364 -23.37 19.75 23.64
C MET A 364 -22.50 20.11 22.44
N GLY A 365 -22.96 21.04 21.62
CA GLY A 365 -22.20 21.50 20.46
C GLY A 365 -22.23 20.51 19.30
N ALA A 366 -21.12 20.41 18.60
CA ALA A 366 -20.92 19.53 17.45
C ALA A 366 -20.31 18.18 17.83
N GLY A 367 -19.75 18.03 19.03
CA GLY A 367 -19.16 16.79 19.50
C GLY A 367 -18.66 16.85 20.94
N TYR A 368 -17.74 15.95 21.26
CA TYR A 368 -16.95 15.99 22.49
C TYR A 368 -15.52 15.58 22.19
N VAL A 369 -14.58 15.99 23.03
CA VAL A 369 -13.19 15.54 22.93
C VAL A 369 -12.97 14.35 23.85
N VAL A 370 -12.22 13.38 23.34
CA VAL A 370 -11.83 12.18 24.07
C VAL A 370 -10.40 11.80 23.72
N VAL A 371 -9.75 11.16 24.66
CA VAL A 371 -8.50 10.45 24.41
C VAL A 371 -8.85 8.99 24.09
N PRO A 372 -8.81 8.53 22.83
CA PRO A 372 -9.23 7.18 22.48
C PRO A 372 -8.29 6.10 23.06
N THR A 373 -8.80 4.88 23.15
CA THR A 373 -8.05 3.67 23.57
C THR A 373 -7.03 3.25 22.50
N PRO A 374 -5.91 2.59 22.85
CA PRO A 374 -5.84 1.49 23.83
C PRO A 374 -5.75 1.94 25.30
N ASN A 375 -6.23 1.07 26.18
CA ASN A 375 -6.34 1.31 27.61
C ASN A 375 -4.97 1.24 28.28
N PHE A 376 -4.29 2.38 28.42
CA PHE A 376 -3.06 2.47 29.20
C PHE A 376 -3.38 3.19 30.50
N ASN A 377 -3.63 2.41 31.55
CA ASN A 377 -3.81 2.89 32.92
C ASN A 377 -2.43 3.23 33.53
N VAL A 378 -1.61 4.01 32.80
CA VAL A 378 -0.27 4.40 33.24
C VAL A 378 -0.43 5.61 34.15
N LYS A 379 -0.57 5.32 35.45
CA LYS A 379 -0.59 6.32 36.51
C LYS A 379 0.81 6.91 36.69
N ALA A 380 1.17 7.86 35.83
CA ALA A 380 2.03 9.04 36.02
C ALA A 380 3.27 9.05 36.95
N ALA A 381 3.77 7.94 37.49
CA ALA A 381 4.94 8.00 38.38
C ALA A 381 6.27 7.89 37.61
N ASP A 382 6.36 7.10 36.54
CA ASP A 382 7.67 6.69 35.98
C ASP A 382 7.82 6.78 34.44
N ASP A 383 7.03 7.58 33.72
CA ASP A 383 7.09 7.59 32.24
C ASP A 383 7.88 8.78 31.64
N PRO A 384 9.03 8.55 30.98
CA PRO A 384 9.72 9.57 30.17
C PRO A 384 8.95 10.02 28.90
N LEU A 385 7.75 9.49 28.62
CA LEU A 385 6.83 9.89 27.55
C LEU A 385 5.86 11.03 27.93
N GLU A 386 6.14 11.80 28.99
CA GLU A 386 5.42 13.02 29.41
C GLU A 386 5.51 14.21 28.40
N ALA A 387 5.35 13.94 27.11
CA ALA A 387 4.94 14.89 26.08
C ALA A 387 3.41 14.77 25.85
N SER A 388 2.61 14.78 26.90
CA SER A 388 1.14 14.63 26.88
C SER A 388 0.44 15.43 25.77
N ALA A 389 -0.56 14.83 25.10
CA ALA A 389 -1.40 15.56 24.16
C ALA A 389 -2.19 16.68 24.86
N GLU A 390 -2.21 17.86 24.23
CA GLU A 390 -2.83 19.07 24.76
C GLU A 390 -3.87 19.63 23.78
N LEU A 391 -4.95 20.18 24.32
CA LEU A 391 -5.87 21.07 23.62
C LEU A 391 -5.72 22.47 24.21
N ASN A 392 -5.50 23.45 23.36
CA ASN A 392 -5.30 24.83 23.74
C ASN A 392 -6.45 25.69 23.23
N TYR A 393 -6.99 26.51 24.11
CA TYR A 393 -8.10 27.42 23.85
C TYR A 393 -7.62 28.84 24.09
N ALA A 394 -7.66 29.67 23.06
CA ALA A 394 -7.39 31.10 23.19
C ALA A 394 -8.57 31.78 23.89
N LEU A 395 -8.30 32.49 24.98
CA LEU A 395 -9.25 33.20 25.81
C LEU A 395 -8.86 34.68 25.89
N SER A 396 -9.84 35.58 25.91
CA SER A 396 -9.62 37.01 26.09
C SER A 396 -10.38 37.50 27.31
N PHE A 397 -9.66 37.75 28.40
CA PHE A 397 -10.25 38.28 29.64
C PHE A 397 -10.29 39.81 29.59
N THR A 398 -11.39 40.40 30.00
CA THR A 398 -11.58 41.85 30.19
C THR A 398 -10.90 42.38 31.46
N GLY A 399 -10.61 41.51 32.44
CA GLY A 399 -10.00 41.93 33.69
C GLY A 399 -9.24 40.82 34.41
N THR A 400 -8.44 41.21 35.39
CA THR A 400 -7.72 40.31 36.28
C THR A 400 -8.63 39.77 37.38
N GLY A 401 -8.16 38.74 38.09
CA GLY A 401 -8.81 38.21 39.28
C GLY A 401 -8.86 36.69 39.31
N THR A 402 -9.59 36.19 40.29
CA THR A 402 -9.83 34.76 40.49
C THR A 402 -11.07 34.33 39.72
N TYR A 403 -10.94 33.24 38.98
CA TYR A 403 -12.02 32.59 38.25
C TYR A 403 -12.08 31.10 38.64
N HIS A 404 -13.20 30.49 38.33
CA HIS A 404 -13.56 29.12 38.62
C HIS A 404 -13.79 28.39 37.31
N ALA A 405 -13.02 27.33 37.09
CA ALA A 405 -13.13 26.50 35.90
C ALA A 405 -14.04 25.29 36.16
N TYR A 406 -14.94 25.04 35.23
CA TYR A 406 -15.87 23.93 35.22
C TYR A 406 -15.80 23.24 33.86
N ALA A 407 -16.05 21.93 33.85
CA ALA A 407 -16.31 21.23 32.61
C ALA A 407 -17.45 20.24 32.77
N ARG A 408 -18.20 20.03 31.69
CA ARG A 408 -19.05 18.87 31.55
C ARG A 408 -18.17 17.70 31.13
N ARG A 409 -18.16 16.65 31.95
CA ARG A 409 -17.31 15.49 31.77
C ARG A 409 -18.15 14.22 31.80
N ARG A 410 -17.64 13.20 31.12
CA ARG A 410 -18.14 11.82 31.20
C ARG A 410 -16.94 10.88 31.25
N PHE A 411 -17.09 9.79 31.98
CA PHE A 411 -16.13 8.70 31.97
C PHE A 411 -16.86 7.38 32.18
N ASP A 412 -16.40 6.35 31.49
CA ASP A 412 -17.06 5.04 31.48
C ASP A 412 -16.39 4.05 32.46
N ALA A 413 -15.28 4.45 33.10
CA ALA A 413 -14.58 3.69 34.13
C ALA A 413 -13.84 4.63 35.09
N ASN A 414 -13.59 4.17 36.32
CA ASN A 414 -12.78 4.90 37.31
C ASN A 414 -11.29 5.02 36.92
N SER A 415 -10.86 4.33 35.86
CA SER A 415 -9.53 4.45 35.26
C SER A 415 -9.46 5.50 34.14
N SER A 416 -10.54 6.27 33.96
CA SER A 416 -10.72 7.26 32.90
C SER A 416 -11.24 8.59 33.45
N ASP A 417 -11.12 8.79 34.76
CA ASP A 417 -11.82 9.84 35.50
C ASP A 417 -10.97 11.11 35.70
N SER A 418 -9.77 11.12 35.12
CA SER A 418 -8.79 12.16 35.38
C SER A 418 -8.14 12.78 34.14
N LEU A 419 -7.81 14.06 34.29
CA LEU A 419 -7.15 14.92 33.30
C LEU A 419 -6.38 16.03 34.03
N TYR A 420 -5.57 16.77 33.29
CA TYR A 420 -4.93 18.00 33.78
C TYR A 420 -5.54 19.22 33.07
N PHE A 421 -5.53 20.36 33.75
CA PHE A 421 -5.72 21.65 33.11
C PHE A 421 -4.73 22.69 33.63
N ARG A 422 -4.50 23.75 32.84
CA ARG A 422 -3.76 24.93 33.28
C ARG A 422 -4.20 26.18 32.53
N LEU A 423 -3.83 27.34 33.07
CA LEU A 423 -3.89 28.62 32.38
C LEU A 423 -2.45 29.08 32.06
N ASN A 424 -2.20 29.46 30.81
CA ASN A 424 -0.92 29.91 30.29
C ASN A 424 0.21 28.90 30.61
N ALA A 425 1.40 29.41 30.92
CA ALA A 425 2.54 28.61 31.40
C ALA A 425 2.44 28.23 32.88
N GLY A 426 1.24 28.22 33.45
CA GLY A 426 1.00 27.81 34.84
C GLY A 426 1.19 26.31 35.07
N THR A 427 1.17 25.91 36.34
CA THR A 427 1.28 24.50 36.74
C THR A 427 0.04 23.70 36.33
N ASN A 428 0.26 22.47 35.85
CA ASN A 428 -0.83 21.53 35.58
C ASN A 428 -1.56 21.18 36.89
N THR A 429 -2.86 21.43 36.91
CA THR A 429 -3.74 21.06 38.02
C THR A 429 -4.42 19.74 37.69
N LEU A 430 -4.27 18.76 38.58
CA LEU A 430 -4.93 17.45 38.46
C LEU A 430 -6.42 17.58 38.78
N VAL A 431 -7.26 17.08 37.89
CA VAL A 431 -8.67 16.82 38.15
C VAL A 431 -8.85 15.30 38.15
N SER A 432 -9.48 14.77 39.19
CA SER A 432 -9.72 13.33 39.35
C SER A 432 -11.07 13.07 40.02
N GLY A 433 -11.63 11.88 39.82
CA GLY A 433 -12.93 11.50 40.36
C GLY A 433 -14.13 12.16 39.68
N GLY A 434 -15.32 11.79 40.14
CA GLY A 434 -16.61 12.33 39.70
C GLY A 434 -17.72 11.28 39.82
N THR A 435 -18.84 11.48 39.11
CA THR A 435 -19.89 10.45 39.02
C THR A 435 -19.71 9.61 37.75
N LEU A 436 -19.54 8.31 37.93
CA LEU A 436 -19.48 7.33 36.85
C LEU A 436 -20.85 7.20 36.18
N GLY A 437 -20.90 7.24 34.84
CA GLY A 437 -22.16 7.06 34.13
C GLY A 437 -22.10 7.42 32.65
N ALA A 438 -23.21 7.17 31.95
CA ALA A 438 -23.34 7.39 30.50
C ALA A 438 -23.66 8.85 30.11
N SER A 439 -23.72 9.77 31.07
CA SER A 439 -24.16 11.16 30.85
C SER A 439 -23.03 12.16 31.10
N PHE A 440 -22.99 13.22 30.30
CA PHE A 440 -22.11 14.38 30.54
C PHE A 440 -22.68 15.21 31.69
N ILE A 441 -21.87 15.41 32.74
CA ILE A 441 -22.26 16.13 33.95
C ILE A 441 -21.25 17.21 34.31
N TRP A 442 -21.73 18.32 34.86
CA TRP A 442 -20.87 19.41 35.32
C TRP A 442 -20.01 18.98 36.50
N ALA A 443 -18.73 19.28 36.41
CA ALA A 443 -17.76 19.13 37.48
C ALA A 443 -16.97 20.43 37.66
N TYR A 444 -16.69 20.76 38.92
CA TYR A 444 -15.72 21.80 39.24
C TYR A 444 -14.31 21.27 39.01
N LEU A 445 -13.50 21.99 38.22
CA LEU A 445 -12.12 21.61 37.94
C LEU A 445 -11.16 22.26 38.95
N GLY A 446 -11.40 23.53 39.27
CA GLY A 446 -10.56 24.28 40.20
C GLY A 446 -10.55 25.77 39.92
N THR A 447 -9.68 26.46 40.65
CA THR A 447 -9.52 27.91 40.58
C THR A 447 -8.41 28.26 39.59
N ILE A 448 -8.61 29.30 38.79
CA ILE A 448 -7.55 29.93 37.97
C ILE A 448 -7.38 31.39 38.38
N ASN A 449 -6.14 31.87 38.37
CA ASN A 449 -5.83 33.26 38.65
C ASN A 449 -5.37 33.95 37.36
N VAL A 450 -6.17 34.91 36.90
CA VAL A 450 -5.85 35.74 35.73
C VAL A 450 -5.09 36.96 36.23
N THR A 451 -3.79 37.00 35.95
CA THR A 451 -2.88 38.06 36.42
C THR A 451 -2.80 39.24 35.45
N ALA A 452 -3.23 39.05 34.20
CA ALA A 452 -3.31 40.09 33.17
C ALA A 452 -4.58 39.92 32.33
N ALA A 453 -5.25 41.04 32.05
CA ALA A 453 -6.32 41.10 31.07
C ALA A 453 -5.76 40.88 29.64
N GLY A 454 -6.65 40.55 28.72
CA GLY A 454 -6.35 40.24 27.32
C GLY A 454 -6.12 38.75 27.09
N SER A 455 -5.25 38.46 26.12
CA SER A 455 -5.03 37.10 25.62
C SER A 455 -4.42 36.18 26.67
N ASN A 456 -5.06 35.05 26.88
CA ASN A 456 -4.64 33.95 27.74
C ASN A 456 -4.91 32.63 27.01
N THR A 457 -4.24 31.56 27.41
CA THR A 457 -4.45 30.22 26.86
C THR A 457 -4.90 29.29 27.96
N PHE A 458 -6.10 28.72 27.84
CA PHE A 458 -6.50 27.59 28.68
C PHE A 458 -6.06 26.30 28.00
N THR A 459 -5.47 25.38 28.77
CA THR A 459 -5.00 24.10 28.24
C THR A 459 -5.70 22.97 28.96
N LEU A 460 -6.29 22.04 28.20
CA LEU A 460 -6.62 20.69 28.67
C LEU A 460 -5.49 19.75 28.28
N LYS A 461 -5.01 18.96 29.23
CA LYS A 461 -3.92 18.02 29.03
C LYS A 461 -4.39 16.63 29.45
N ARG A 462 -4.07 15.64 28.62
CA ARG A 462 -4.40 14.23 28.88
C ARG A 462 -3.75 13.77 30.19
N ARG A 463 -4.45 12.89 30.92
CA ARG A 463 -3.87 12.02 31.95
C ARG A 463 -4.22 10.57 31.70
N GLU A 464 -5.52 10.26 31.64
CA GLU A 464 -6.01 8.90 31.41
C GLU A 464 -6.70 8.77 30.05
N SER A 465 -6.72 7.55 29.51
CA SER A 465 -7.49 7.22 28.32
C SER A 465 -8.99 7.25 28.62
N ASN A 466 -9.78 7.59 27.61
CA ASN A 466 -11.23 7.66 27.63
C ASN A 466 -11.84 8.72 28.59
N ALA A 467 -11.05 9.71 29.01
CA ALA A 467 -11.57 10.93 29.62
C ALA A 467 -12.31 11.75 28.54
N LYS A 468 -13.59 12.08 28.78
CA LYS A 468 -14.45 12.79 27.81
C LYS A 468 -14.88 14.14 28.35
N VAL A 469 -14.84 15.16 27.50
CA VAL A 469 -15.26 16.53 27.80
C VAL A 469 -16.02 17.09 26.60
N ASP A 470 -17.20 17.67 26.81
CA ASP A 470 -17.98 18.34 25.74
C ASP A 470 -18.02 19.86 25.91
N ARG A 471 -18.04 20.39 27.15
CA ARG A 471 -18.16 21.83 27.38
C ARG A 471 -17.36 22.33 28.57
N LEU A 472 -16.89 23.57 28.49
CA LEU A 472 -16.16 24.26 29.56
C LEU A 472 -16.76 25.63 29.87
N VAL A 473 -16.68 26.01 31.16
CA VAL A 473 -17.07 27.33 31.66
C VAL A 473 -15.95 27.83 32.57
N ILE A 474 -15.55 29.07 32.36
CA ILE A 474 -14.68 29.83 33.27
C ILE A 474 -15.48 31.02 33.75
N ASP A 475 -15.64 31.16 35.06
CA ASP A 475 -16.54 32.16 35.65
C ASP A 475 -15.91 32.82 36.90
N LYS A 476 -16.08 34.13 37.08
CA LYS A 476 -15.76 34.80 38.34
C LYS A 476 -16.66 34.36 39.49
N VAL A 477 -17.89 33.94 39.19
CA VAL A 477 -18.85 33.47 40.18
C VAL A 477 -18.62 31.99 40.45
N MET A 478 -18.43 31.63 41.71
CA MET A 478 -18.32 30.24 42.13
C MET A 478 -19.69 29.56 42.16
N GLN A 479 -20.22 29.21 40.99
CA GLN A 479 -21.48 28.50 40.83
C GLN A 479 -21.35 27.38 39.80
N LEU A 480 -21.66 26.15 40.22
CA LEU A 480 -21.69 25.00 39.32
C LEU A 480 -22.81 25.19 38.29
N PRO A 481 -22.53 25.12 36.97
CA PRO A 481 -23.59 25.21 35.97
C PRO A 481 -24.54 24.00 36.03
N THR A 482 -25.75 24.16 35.49
CA THR A 482 -26.80 23.14 35.47
C THR A 482 -27.25 22.83 34.05
N GLY A 483 -27.76 21.61 33.81
CA GLY A 483 -28.25 21.20 32.50
C GLY A 483 -27.22 21.43 31.41
N ASP A 484 -27.62 22.10 30.33
CA ASP A 484 -26.74 22.37 29.19
C ASP A 484 -25.70 23.46 29.43
N GLY A 485 -25.87 24.21 30.52
CA GLY A 485 -25.04 25.36 30.83
C GLY A 485 -25.36 26.60 29.99
N PRO A 486 -24.59 27.68 30.19
CA PRO A 486 -24.77 28.94 29.48
C PRO A 486 -24.41 28.83 27.98
N ALA A 487 -24.88 29.78 27.17
CA ALA A 487 -24.52 29.88 25.76
C ALA A 487 -23.01 30.12 25.57
N VAL A 488 -22.46 29.63 24.44
CA VAL A 488 -21.05 29.80 24.07
C VAL A 488 -20.71 31.28 23.92
N SER A 489 -19.55 31.68 24.43
CA SER A 489 -19.04 33.05 24.30
C SER A 489 -18.72 33.39 22.84
N PRO A 490 -18.92 34.65 22.41
CA PRO A 490 -18.49 35.07 21.08
C PRO A 490 -16.96 34.99 20.97
N ARG A 491 -16.47 34.91 19.75
CA ARG A 491 -15.03 34.91 19.47
C ARG A 491 -14.57 36.24 18.90
N ALA A 492 -13.31 36.56 19.16
CA ALA A 492 -12.63 37.60 18.43
C ALA A 492 -12.69 37.30 16.91
N PRO A 493 -12.84 38.33 16.07
CA PRO A 493 -12.84 38.18 14.62
C PRO A 493 -11.49 37.68 14.08
#